data_AF-A0A9Q4IW45-F1
#
_entry.id   AF-A0A9Q4IW45-F1
#
_cell.length_a   1.000
_cell.length_b   1.000
_cell.length_c   1.000
_cell.angle_alpha   90.00
_cell.angle_beta   90.00
_cell.angle_gamma   90.00
#
_symmetry.space_group_name_H-M   'P 1'
#
loop_
_entity.id
_entity.type
_entity.pdbx_description
1 polymer ?
#
loop_
_entity_poly.entity_id
_entity_poly.type
_entity_poly.pdbx_seq_one_letter_code
_entity_poly.pdbx_strand_id
1 'polypeptide(L)'
;APAGENLMFYNFPDTVYFINTDYEFVAKRSMMPWNRKGIAPSMGSVKYTSYYKDTTLFYNFYTDTVFTVTPTSLIPRWVVELDEELRFPTQYLYEDGLFSDAFKCWESGNLENAKMIKMLDHKYIVSGVFETEHFVFLSVYEYMAYWELRKLPKPPLLTAIYNKRMGETFVVKQVVDDLGGMKTFFPSWGACNEKLLATIWPYKLKEFIEEEQSAGRAVAPQIVNLMQRVREDDNPVLIIAHLKK
;
A
#
# COMPACT_ATOMS: atom_id res chain seq x y z
N ALA A 1 -0.79 10.24 13.03
CA ALA A 1 -1.55 9.08 13.54
C ALA A 1 -1.51 9.09 15.07
N PRO A 2 -2.46 8.44 15.76
CA PRO A 2 -2.42 8.32 17.22
C PRO A 2 -1.14 7.61 17.71
N ALA A 3 -0.63 8.04 18.86
CA ALA A 3 0.51 7.47 19.55
C ALA A 3 0.23 7.51 21.06
N GLY A 4 -0.69 6.65 21.52
CA GLY A 4 -1.23 6.76 22.89
C GLY A 4 -1.86 8.14 23.12
N GLU A 5 -1.39 8.86 24.14
CA GLU A 5 -1.79 10.23 24.46
C GLU A 5 -1.22 11.30 23.51
N ASN A 6 -0.25 10.93 22.68
CA ASN A 6 0.42 11.83 21.74
C ASN A 6 -0.03 11.61 20.29
N LEU A 7 0.42 12.51 19.41
CA LEU A 7 0.28 12.43 17.97
C LEU A 7 1.64 12.12 17.34
N MET A 8 1.63 11.21 16.36
CA MET A 8 2.78 10.88 15.53
C MET A 8 2.68 11.54 14.15
N PHE A 9 3.74 12.22 13.76
CA PHE A 9 3.92 12.82 12.43
C PHE A 9 5.13 12.19 11.75
N TYR A 10 4.94 11.72 10.53
CA TYR A 10 6.01 11.14 9.73
C TYR A 10 6.45 12.14 8.67
N ASN A 11 7.73 12.50 8.73
CA ASN A 11 8.43 13.29 7.73
C ASN A 11 9.27 12.34 6.86
N PHE A 12 8.72 12.03 5.68
CA PHE A 12 9.37 11.17 4.70
C PHE A 12 10.77 11.71 4.34
N PRO A 13 11.77 10.83 4.15
CA PRO A 13 11.68 9.37 4.15
C PRO A 13 12.04 8.71 5.49
N ASP A 14 12.37 9.47 6.54
CA ASP A 14 13.12 8.93 7.69
C ASP A 14 12.51 9.25 9.05
N THR A 15 12.10 10.50 9.26
CA THR A 15 11.95 11.01 10.62
C THR A 15 10.51 10.89 11.10
N VAL A 16 10.35 10.40 12.32
CA VAL A 16 9.08 10.41 13.04
C VAL A 16 9.16 11.39 14.22
N TYR A 17 8.20 12.30 14.28
CA TYR A 17 8.00 13.26 15.36
C TYR A 17 6.82 12.84 16.22
N PHE A 18 6.96 13.02 17.53
CA PHE A 18 5.90 12.85 18.51
C PHE A 18 5.64 14.21 19.13
N ILE A 19 4.37 14.62 19.10
CA ILE A 19 3.91 15.87 19.71
C ILE A 19 2.69 15.58 20.58
N ASN A 20 2.49 16.34 21.65
CA ASN A 20 1.27 16.22 22.45
C ASN A 20 0.07 16.86 21.74
N THR A 21 -1.12 16.78 22.35
CA THR A 21 -2.35 17.35 21.80
C THR A 21 -2.37 18.88 21.75
N ASP A 22 -1.48 19.54 22.49
CA ASP A 22 -1.24 20.98 22.46
C ASP A 22 -0.17 21.38 21.42
N TYR A 23 0.25 20.43 20.58
CA TYR A 23 1.26 20.59 19.52
C TYR A 23 2.68 20.91 20.02
N GLU A 24 2.99 20.60 21.27
CA GLU A 24 4.34 20.72 21.82
C GLU A 24 5.18 19.49 21.45
N PHE A 25 6.46 19.74 21.12
CA PHE A 25 7.39 18.67 20.78
C PHE A 25 7.69 17.77 21.98
N VAL A 26 7.56 16.45 21.78
CA VAL A 26 7.84 15.45 22.81
C VAL A 26 9.08 14.64 22.47
N ALA A 27 9.15 14.08 21.25
CA ALA A 27 10.26 13.22 20.85
C ALA A 27 10.47 13.19 19.32
N LYS A 28 11.68 12.79 18.92
CA LYS A 28 12.06 12.51 17.53
C LYS A 28 12.72 11.13 17.45
N ARG A 29 12.40 10.38 16.40
CA ARG A 29 13.08 9.12 16.03
C ARG A 29 13.46 9.16 14.55
N SER A 30 14.66 8.68 14.24
CA SER A 30 15.08 8.38 12.87
C SER A 30 14.98 6.87 12.67
N MET A 31 14.57 6.47 11.48
CA MET A 31 14.35 5.07 11.11
C MET A 31 15.48 4.48 10.32
N MET A 32 16.18 5.32 9.59
CA MET A 32 17.33 4.99 8.78
C MET A 32 18.55 5.70 9.38
N PRO A 33 19.77 5.17 9.14
CA PRO A 33 21.01 5.87 9.43
C PRO A 33 21.19 7.03 8.44
N TRP A 34 20.36 8.07 8.57
CA TRP A 34 20.34 9.23 7.68
C TRP A 34 21.34 10.28 8.16
N ASN A 35 22.39 10.52 7.37
CA ASN A 35 23.40 11.55 7.66
C ASN A 35 23.68 12.50 6.48
N ARG A 36 22.94 12.41 5.36
CA ARG A 36 23.15 13.25 4.17
C ARG A 36 22.14 14.39 4.04
N LYS A 37 22.59 15.50 3.46
CA LYS A 37 21.73 16.62 3.05
C LYS A 37 21.16 16.32 1.67
N GLY A 38 19.84 16.36 1.52
CA GLY A 38 19.16 16.16 0.24
C GLY A 38 17.65 16.09 0.41
N ILE A 39 16.91 16.42 -0.65
CA ILE A 39 15.47 16.22 -0.71
C ILE A 39 15.25 14.84 -1.31
N ALA A 40 14.72 13.91 -0.53
CA ALA A 40 14.27 12.64 -1.10
C ALA A 40 13.02 12.89 -1.96
N PRO A 41 12.94 12.31 -3.17
CA PRO A 41 11.73 12.38 -3.96
C PRO A 41 10.57 11.73 -3.19
N SER A 42 9.51 12.50 -2.96
CA SER A 42 8.29 11.99 -2.33
C SER A 42 7.66 10.91 -3.22
N MET A 43 7.46 9.71 -2.69
CA MET A 43 6.66 8.69 -3.36
C MET A 43 5.19 8.82 -2.95
N GLY A 44 4.30 8.99 -3.92
CA GLY A 44 2.86 8.91 -3.69
C GLY A 44 2.41 7.46 -3.37
N SER A 45 1.26 7.32 -2.72
CA SER A 45 0.50 6.06 -2.52
C SER A 45 0.98 5.03 -1.46
N VAL A 46 1.85 5.41 -0.52
CA VAL A 46 2.26 4.52 0.60
C VAL A 46 1.47 4.81 1.87
N LYS A 47 0.96 3.75 2.50
CA LYS A 47 0.25 3.78 3.78
C LYS A 47 1.22 3.42 4.89
N TYR A 48 1.84 4.45 5.45
CA TYR A 48 2.84 4.30 6.50
C TYR A 48 2.26 3.87 7.85
N THR A 49 0.95 4.01 8.05
CA THR A 49 0.30 3.66 9.32
C THR A 49 -0.94 2.80 9.11
N SER A 50 -1.12 1.83 9.99
CA SER A 50 -2.35 1.04 10.11
C SER A 50 -2.75 0.90 11.58
N TYR A 51 -3.93 0.33 11.82
CA TYR A 51 -4.50 0.25 13.16
C TYR A 51 -4.94 -1.18 13.45
N TYR A 52 -4.52 -1.69 14.61
CA TYR A 52 -4.91 -3.01 15.11
C TYR A 52 -5.22 -2.91 16.60
N LYS A 53 -6.49 -3.19 16.94
CA LYS A 53 -7.06 -3.10 18.30
C LYS A 53 -6.98 -1.68 18.87
N ASP A 54 -6.04 -1.43 19.76
CA ASP A 54 -5.76 -0.16 20.45
C ASP A 54 -4.38 0.39 20.08
N THR A 55 -3.73 -0.22 19.09
CA THR A 55 -2.35 0.11 18.68
C THR A 55 -2.29 0.63 17.26
N THR A 56 -1.46 1.65 17.07
CA THR A 56 -1.05 2.11 15.74
C THR A 56 0.21 1.37 15.35
N LEU A 57 0.24 0.84 14.13
CA LEU A 57 1.44 0.29 13.51
C LEU A 57 2.04 1.32 12.55
N PHE A 58 3.36 1.34 12.47
CA PHE A 58 4.10 2.15 11.52
C PHE A 58 5.01 1.26 10.68
N TYR A 59 5.03 1.48 9.36
CA TYR A 59 5.93 0.79 8.45
C TYR A 59 6.36 1.70 7.30
N ASN A 60 7.64 1.64 6.96
CA ASN A 60 8.22 2.29 5.79
C ASN A 60 9.05 1.25 5.03
N PHE A 61 8.81 1.08 3.74
CA PHE A 61 9.41 0.03 2.92
C PHE A 61 10.94 0.15 2.75
N TYR A 62 11.54 1.32 3.05
CA TYR A 62 13.00 1.44 3.15
C TYR A 62 13.58 0.72 4.37
N THR A 63 12.75 0.36 5.34
CA THR A 63 13.08 -0.51 6.48
C THR A 63 12.34 -1.83 6.35
N ASP A 64 12.90 -2.92 6.84
CA ASP A 64 12.21 -4.22 6.92
C ASP A 64 11.25 -4.28 8.11
N THR A 65 11.39 -3.38 9.06
CA THR A 65 10.74 -3.51 10.36
C THR A 65 9.41 -2.76 10.40
N VAL A 66 8.36 -3.46 10.83
CA VAL A 66 7.08 -2.90 11.25
C VAL A 66 7.19 -2.58 12.74
N PHE A 67 6.77 -1.39 13.13
CA PHE A 67 6.85 -0.91 14.49
C PHE A 67 5.46 -0.77 15.12
N THR A 68 5.34 -1.13 16.39
CA THR A 68 4.27 -0.63 17.24
C THR A 68 4.62 0.80 17.65
N VAL A 69 3.70 1.73 17.44
CA VAL A 69 3.86 3.13 17.86
C VAL A 69 3.49 3.25 19.33
N THR A 70 4.41 3.78 20.13
CA THR A 70 4.16 4.18 21.53
C THR A 70 4.12 5.70 21.62
N PRO A 71 3.81 6.30 22.79
CA PRO A 71 3.73 7.76 22.90
C PRO A 71 4.99 8.53 22.53
N THR A 72 6.16 7.90 22.61
CA THR A 72 7.45 8.58 22.35
C THR A 72 8.45 7.72 21.57
N SER A 73 8.08 6.52 21.14
CA SER A 73 9.01 5.58 20.52
C SER A 73 8.34 4.65 19.50
N LEU A 74 9.18 3.92 18.78
CA LEU A 74 8.80 2.86 17.86
C LEU A 74 9.39 1.56 18.41
N ILE A 75 8.56 0.55 18.68
CA ILE A 75 9.00 -0.76 19.17
C ILE A 75 8.88 -1.77 18.02
N PRO A 76 9.95 -2.48 17.63
CA PRO A 76 9.89 -3.52 16.59
C PRO A 76 8.79 -4.55 16.87
N ARG A 77 8.04 -4.93 15.84
CA ARG A 77 6.91 -5.86 15.94
C ARG A 77 7.00 -7.01 14.94
N TRP A 78 7.22 -6.67 13.67
CA TRP A 78 7.40 -7.65 12.58
C TRP A 78 8.61 -7.28 11.74
N VAL A 79 9.19 -8.27 11.07
CA VAL A 79 10.20 -8.08 10.02
C VAL A 79 9.61 -8.58 8.71
N VAL A 80 9.57 -7.69 7.72
CA VAL A 80 9.17 -7.95 6.34
C VAL A 80 10.43 -8.26 5.55
N GLU A 81 10.70 -9.57 5.43
CA GLU A 81 11.84 -10.08 4.69
C GLU A 81 11.48 -10.19 3.20
N LEU A 82 12.26 -9.50 2.38
CA LEU A 82 12.25 -9.59 0.92
C LEU A 82 13.69 -9.85 0.49
N ASP A 83 13.87 -10.65 -0.56
CA ASP A 83 15.16 -10.82 -1.21
C ASP A 83 15.74 -9.43 -1.57
N GLU A 84 17.02 -9.22 -1.29
CA GLU A 84 17.70 -7.94 -1.49
C GLU A 84 17.62 -7.50 -2.96
N GLU A 85 17.70 -8.45 -3.89
CA GLU A 85 17.56 -8.20 -5.33
C GLU A 85 16.15 -7.80 -5.73
N LEU A 86 15.13 -8.10 -4.93
CA LEU A 86 13.75 -7.72 -5.17
C LEU A 86 13.36 -6.46 -4.42
N ARG A 87 14.14 -6.04 -3.42
CA ARG A 87 13.80 -4.92 -2.55
C ARG A 87 13.95 -3.59 -3.27
N PHE A 88 12.99 -2.67 -3.05
CA PHE A 88 13.16 -1.30 -3.50
C PHE A 88 14.39 -0.67 -2.84
N PRO A 89 15.40 -0.23 -3.62
CA PRO A 89 16.71 0.09 -3.07
C PRO A 89 16.70 1.43 -2.34
N THR A 90 17.32 1.47 -1.16
CA THR A 90 17.58 2.72 -0.43
C THR A 90 18.51 3.65 -1.21
N GLN A 91 19.29 3.12 -2.17
CA GLN A 91 20.11 3.87 -3.14
C GLN A 91 19.37 4.97 -3.86
N TYR A 92 18.09 4.74 -4.14
CA TYR A 92 17.24 5.75 -4.72
C TYR A 92 17.18 7.05 -3.92
N LEU A 93 17.29 6.98 -2.59
CA LEU A 93 17.20 8.15 -1.72
C LEU A 93 18.46 9.00 -1.70
N TYR A 94 19.61 8.41 -2.00
CA TYR A 94 20.92 9.07 -1.82
C TYR A 94 21.71 9.28 -3.10
N GLU A 95 21.21 8.81 -4.24
CA GLU A 95 21.86 8.97 -5.51
C GLU A 95 21.40 10.23 -6.26
N ASP A 96 22.33 11.16 -6.44
CA ASP A 96 22.08 12.41 -7.15
C ASP A 96 22.00 12.22 -8.66
N GLY A 97 21.23 13.09 -9.32
CA GLY A 97 21.18 13.16 -10.79
C GLY A 97 20.31 12.10 -11.48
N LEU A 98 19.70 11.16 -10.74
CA LEU A 98 18.81 10.12 -11.30
C LEU A 98 17.71 10.70 -12.21
N PHE A 99 17.04 11.77 -11.77
CA PHE A 99 16.00 12.43 -12.58
C PHE A 99 16.57 13.16 -13.79
N SER A 100 17.72 13.81 -13.66
CA SER A 100 18.35 14.50 -14.79
C SER A 100 18.81 13.52 -15.86
N ASP A 101 19.37 12.38 -15.45
CA ASP A 101 19.73 11.27 -16.35
C ASP A 101 18.49 10.71 -17.05
N ALA A 102 17.44 10.39 -16.28
CA ALA A 102 16.18 9.89 -16.84
C ALA A 102 15.54 10.88 -17.82
N PHE A 103 15.56 12.17 -17.52
CA PHE A 103 15.05 13.21 -18.41
C PHE A 103 15.82 13.26 -19.74
N LYS A 104 17.17 13.24 -19.70
CA LYS A 104 18.01 13.20 -20.92
C LYS A 104 17.77 11.94 -21.75
N CYS A 105 17.64 10.79 -21.09
CA CYS A 105 17.31 9.53 -21.77
C CYS A 105 15.91 9.60 -22.40
N TRP A 106 14.93 10.21 -21.74
CA TRP A 106 13.59 10.42 -22.30
C TRP A 106 13.61 11.33 -23.54
N GLU A 107 14.29 12.49 -23.47
CA GLU A 107 14.39 13.43 -24.60
C GLU A 107 15.04 12.79 -25.85
N SER A 108 15.99 11.89 -25.64
CA SER A 108 16.65 11.13 -26.71
C SER A 108 15.90 9.88 -27.16
N GLY A 109 14.70 9.60 -26.61
CA GLY A 109 13.89 8.44 -26.95
C GLY A 109 14.41 7.10 -26.41
N ASN A 110 15.34 7.12 -25.45
CA ASN A 110 16.03 5.94 -24.91
C ASN A 110 15.87 5.82 -23.39
N LEU A 111 14.66 6.07 -22.86
CA LEU A 111 14.39 6.08 -21.41
C LEU A 111 14.84 4.78 -20.70
N GLU A 112 14.75 3.62 -21.37
CA GLU A 112 15.24 2.32 -20.89
C GLU A 112 16.71 2.31 -20.45
N ASN A 113 17.53 3.21 -21.00
CA ASN A 113 18.95 3.29 -20.67
C ASN A 113 19.24 4.04 -19.38
N ALA A 114 18.26 4.82 -18.88
CA ALA A 114 18.43 5.64 -17.68
C ALA A 114 18.77 4.76 -16.47
N LYS A 115 19.71 5.23 -15.67
CA LYS A 115 20.20 4.49 -14.50
C LYS A 115 19.07 4.18 -13.51
N MET A 116 18.13 5.12 -13.35
CA MET A 116 16.99 4.94 -12.47
C MET A 116 16.05 3.82 -12.94
N ILE A 117 15.83 3.65 -14.24
CA ILE A 117 15.00 2.55 -14.76
C ILE A 117 15.63 1.21 -14.39
N LYS A 118 16.92 1.04 -14.71
CA LYS A 118 17.69 -0.18 -14.40
C LYS A 118 17.76 -0.49 -12.90
N MET A 119 17.73 0.54 -12.07
CA MET A 119 17.78 0.41 -10.61
C MET A 119 16.43 -0.02 -10.01
N LEU A 120 15.32 0.51 -10.53
CA LEU A 120 14.01 0.44 -9.87
C LEU A 120 13.03 -0.55 -10.50
N ASP A 121 13.18 -0.87 -11.79
CA ASP A 121 12.29 -1.82 -12.45
C ASP A 121 12.37 -3.20 -11.80
N HIS A 122 11.22 -3.87 -11.72
CA HIS A 122 11.05 -5.21 -11.14
C HIS A 122 11.38 -5.30 -9.63
N LYS A 123 11.56 -4.16 -8.96
CA LYS A 123 11.65 -4.09 -7.50
C LYS A 123 10.26 -4.05 -6.88
N TYR A 124 10.12 -4.54 -5.66
CA TYR A 124 8.84 -4.62 -4.96
C TYR A 124 8.77 -3.59 -3.84
N ILE A 125 7.61 -2.96 -3.72
CA ILE A 125 7.26 -2.07 -2.62
C ILE A 125 6.12 -2.70 -1.85
N VAL A 126 6.33 -2.84 -0.54
CA VAL A 126 5.26 -3.11 0.42
C VAL A 126 4.68 -1.78 0.84
N SER A 127 3.52 -1.43 0.29
CA SER A 127 2.90 -0.12 0.46
C SER A 127 2.05 0.01 1.71
N GLY A 128 1.78 -1.09 2.41
CA GLY A 128 1.08 -1.09 3.67
C GLY A 128 1.14 -2.46 4.34
N VAL A 129 1.15 -2.45 5.67
CA VAL A 129 1.10 -3.64 6.52
C VAL A 129 -0.09 -3.50 7.45
N PHE A 130 -0.97 -4.49 7.46
CA PHE A 130 -2.22 -4.47 8.21
C PHE A 130 -2.37 -5.76 9.01
N GLU A 131 -2.53 -5.61 10.31
CA GLU A 131 -2.61 -6.77 11.21
C GLU A 131 -4.06 -7.06 11.60
N THR A 132 -4.37 -8.35 11.67
CA THR A 132 -5.61 -8.91 12.22
C THR A 132 -5.26 -9.98 13.25
N GLU A 133 -6.24 -10.61 13.89
CA GLU A 133 -6.01 -11.63 14.91
C GLU A 133 -5.24 -12.83 14.36
N HIS A 134 -5.54 -13.25 13.14
CA HIS A 134 -4.99 -14.47 12.54
C HIS A 134 -4.07 -14.24 11.36
N PHE A 135 -4.04 -13.02 10.81
CA PHE A 135 -3.29 -12.71 9.60
C PHE A 135 -2.53 -11.40 9.70
N VAL A 136 -1.48 -11.27 8.90
CA VAL A 136 -0.86 -9.99 8.55
C VAL A 136 -0.97 -9.83 7.03
N PHE A 137 -1.67 -8.80 6.57
CA PHE A 137 -1.84 -8.47 5.17
C PHE A 137 -0.79 -7.43 4.76
N LEU A 138 -0.15 -7.69 3.64
CA LEU A 138 0.83 -6.83 3.00
C LEU A 138 0.26 -6.39 1.66
N SER A 139 0.07 -5.09 1.46
CA SER A 139 -0.19 -4.55 0.12
C SER A 139 1.14 -4.45 -0.61
N VAL A 140 1.29 -5.19 -1.71
CA VAL A 140 2.57 -5.32 -2.42
C VAL A 140 2.35 -4.97 -3.87
N TYR A 141 3.24 -4.19 -4.48
CA TYR A 141 3.25 -4.03 -5.93
C TYR A 141 4.68 -4.03 -6.46
N GLU A 142 4.80 -4.50 -7.70
CA GLU A 142 6.01 -4.38 -8.49
C GLU A 142 6.12 -2.94 -9.00
N TYR A 143 7.27 -2.32 -8.79
CA TYR A 143 7.57 -0.98 -9.26
C TYR A 143 8.14 -1.06 -10.68
N MET A 144 7.47 -0.36 -11.59
CA MET A 144 7.93 -0.14 -12.96
C MET A 144 8.02 1.37 -13.17
N ALA A 145 9.25 1.89 -13.25
CA ALA A 145 9.49 3.31 -13.34
C ALA A 145 8.91 3.86 -14.66
N TYR A 146 8.04 4.87 -14.55
CA TYR A 146 7.41 5.54 -15.70
C TYR A 146 6.71 4.60 -16.69
N TRP A 147 6.09 3.52 -16.20
CA TRP A 147 5.42 2.52 -17.03
C TRP A 147 4.41 3.12 -18.03
N GLU A 148 3.66 4.17 -17.65
CA GLU A 148 2.74 4.88 -18.56
C GLU A 148 3.46 5.58 -19.71
N LEU A 149 4.52 6.34 -19.42
CA LEU A 149 5.33 7.01 -20.45
C LEU A 149 6.01 6.01 -21.39
N ARG A 150 6.34 4.83 -20.86
CA ARG A 150 6.95 3.72 -21.60
C ARG A 150 5.92 2.81 -22.28
N LYS A 151 4.62 3.09 -22.14
CA LYS A 151 3.50 2.29 -22.70
C LYS A 151 3.54 0.82 -22.28
N LEU A 152 4.01 0.55 -21.07
CA LEU A 152 4.04 -0.77 -20.46
C LEU A 152 2.67 -1.10 -19.82
N PRO A 153 2.34 -2.37 -19.60
CA PRO A 153 1.15 -2.72 -18.81
C PRO A 153 1.28 -2.20 -17.38
N LYS A 154 0.15 -1.83 -16.79
CA LYS A 154 0.10 -1.44 -15.37
C LYS A 154 0.56 -2.63 -14.50
N PRO A 155 1.54 -2.45 -13.60
CA PRO A 155 1.93 -3.50 -12.68
C PRO A 155 0.75 -3.97 -11.82
N PRO A 156 0.58 -5.28 -11.61
CA PRO A 156 -0.50 -5.79 -10.79
C PRO A 156 -0.26 -5.44 -9.32
N LEU A 157 -1.36 -5.15 -8.62
CA LEU A 157 -1.35 -5.05 -7.17
C LEU A 157 -1.52 -6.47 -6.58
N LEU A 158 -0.66 -6.82 -5.65
CA LEU A 158 -0.62 -8.12 -4.98
C LEU A 158 -0.98 -7.95 -3.51
N THR A 159 -1.51 -9.01 -2.91
CA THR A 159 -1.67 -9.12 -1.46
C THR A 159 -0.85 -10.30 -0.98
N ALA A 160 0.20 -10.05 -0.20
CA ALA A 160 0.86 -11.11 0.55
C ALA A 160 0.19 -11.23 1.92
N ILE A 161 -0.02 -12.46 2.38
CA ILE A 161 -0.75 -12.77 3.61
C ILE A 161 0.09 -13.73 4.42
N TYR A 162 0.48 -13.30 5.61
CA TYR A 162 1.09 -14.17 6.61
C TYR A 162 -0.01 -14.74 7.50
N ASN A 163 -0.11 -16.07 7.57
CA ASN A 163 -1.00 -16.77 8.48
C ASN A 163 -0.29 -17.05 9.80
N LYS A 164 -0.69 -16.35 10.87
CA LYS A 164 -0.05 -16.45 12.19
C LYS A 164 -0.20 -17.83 12.83
N ARG A 165 -1.25 -18.58 12.47
CA ARG A 165 -1.47 -19.93 13.02
C ARG A 165 -0.57 -20.97 12.36
N MET A 166 -0.35 -20.84 11.06
CA MET A 166 0.47 -21.78 10.29
C MET A 166 1.95 -21.39 10.23
N GLY A 167 2.26 -20.10 10.45
CA GLY A 167 3.61 -19.58 10.28
C GLY A 167 4.02 -19.45 8.81
N GLU A 168 3.06 -19.41 7.88
CA GLU A 168 3.30 -19.41 6.43
C GLU A 168 2.84 -18.12 5.77
N THR A 169 3.57 -17.71 4.73
CA THR A 169 3.21 -16.58 3.87
C THR A 169 2.79 -17.08 2.50
N PHE A 170 1.69 -16.55 1.98
CA PHE A 170 1.23 -16.81 0.63
C PHE A 170 0.90 -15.50 -0.08
N VAL A 171 1.10 -15.46 -1.40
CA VAL A 171 0.84 -14.29 -2.23
C VAL A 171 -0.35 -14.57 -3.13
N VAL A 172 -1.34 -13.69 -3.06
CA VAL A 172 -2.55 -13.80 -3.88
C VAL A 172 -2.71 -12.55 -4.73
N LYS A 173 -3.18 -12.75 -5.96
CA LYS A 173 -3.68 -11.66 -6.80
C LYS A 173 -5.10 -11.26 -6.39
N GLN A 174 -5.84 -12.21 -5.81
CA GLN A 174 -7.28 -12.13 -5.64
C GLN A 174 -7.70 -12.94 -4.40
N VAL A 175 -8.70 -12.44 -3.68
CA VAL A 175 -9.31 -13.14 -2.53
C VAL A 175 -10.63 -13.76 -2.97
N VAL A 176 -10.92 -14.98 -2.52
CA VAL A 176 -12.24 -15.59 -2.71
C VAL A 176 -13.20 -15.00 -1.69
N ASP A 177 -14.28 -14.40 -2.18
CA ASP A 177 -15.28 -13.71 -1.38
C ASP A 177 -16.70 -14.18 -1.71
N ASP A 178 -17.65 -13.89 -0.80
CA ASP A 178 -19.08 -14.12 -0.96
C ASP A 178 -19.84 -12.80 -1.23
N LEU A 179 -19.15 -11.76 -1.71
CA LEU A 179 -19.71 -10.43 -1.95
C LEU A 179 -20.50 -10.35 -3.27
N GLY A 180 -20.87 -11.48 -3.85
CA GLY A 180 -21.71 -11.54 -5.04
C GLY A 180 -20.94 -11.50 -6.37
N GLY A 181 -19.66 -11.87 -6.36
CA GLY A 181 -18.90 -12.14 -7.58
C GLY A 181 -18.38 -10.91 -8.30
N MET A 182 -18.42 -9.71 -7.69
CA MET A 182 -17.65 -8.56 -8.14
C MET A 182 -16.22 -9.05 -8.35
N LYS A 183 -15.78 -9.20 -9.60
CA LYS A 183 -14.56 -9.93 -9.97
C LYS A 183 -13.38 -9.45 -9.14
N THR A 184 -13.21 -10.16 -8.03
CA THR A 184 -12.10 -10.18 -7.11
C THR A 184 -11.97 -8.93 -6.24
N PHE A 185 -12.57 -9.01 -5.05
CA PHE A 185 -12.34 -8.04 -3.99
C PHE A 185 -10.84 -7.89 -3.71
N PHE A 186 -10.37 -6.64 -3.74
CA PHE A 186 -9.03 -6.27 -3.34
C PHE A 186 -9.11 -5.30 -2.15
N PRO A 187 -8.53 -5.61 -0.98
CA PRO A 187 -8.56 -4.73 0.19
C PRO A 187 -7.63 -3.53 -0.01
N SER A 188 -8.01 -2.61 -0.89
CA SER A 188 -7.20 -1.42 -1.24
C SER A 188 -6.96 -0.50 -0.05
N TRP A 189 -7.82 -0.60 0.97
CA TRP A 189 -7.69 0.09 2.24
C TRP A 189 -7.02 -0.73 3.35
N GLY A 190 -6.66 -1.97 3.05
CA GLY A 190 -6.04 -2.90 3.99
C GLY A 190 -7.03 -3.47 4.99
N ALA A 191 -6.54 -3.81 6.18
CA ALA A 191 -7.33 -4.32 7.28
C ALA A 191 -7.40 -3.32 8.46
N CYS A 192 -8.54 -3.26 9.12
CA CYS A 192 -8.75 -2.54 10.37
C CYS A 192 -9.71 -3.33 11.27
N ASN A 193 -9.25 -3.76 12.45
CA ASN A 193 -10.05 -4.49 13.44
C ASN A 193 -10.88 -5.65 12.84
N GLU A 194 -10.18 -6.62 12.25
CA GLU A 194 -10.73 -7.82 11.60
C GLU A 194 -11.61 -7.57 10.35
N LYS A 195 -11.62 -6.36 9.81
CA LYS A 195 -12.37 -6.00 8.62
C LYS A 195 -11.42 -5.57 7.51
N LEU A 196 -11.64 -6.11 6.33
CA LEU A 196 -10.97 -5.70 5.10
C LEU A 196 -11.78 -4.60 4.44
N LEU A 197 -11.10 -3.53 4.03
CA LEU A 197 -11.73 -2.34 3.48
C LEU A 197 -11.33 -2.16 2.02
N ALA A 198 -12.31 -1.90 1.16
CA ALA A 198 -12.11 -1.52 -0.22
C ALA A 198 -13.11 -0.45 -0.65
N THR A 199 -12.86 0.18 -1.78
CA THR A 199 -13.82 1.09 -2.41
C THR A 199 -13.97 0.74 -3.87
N ILE A 200 -15.20 0.81 -4.37
CA ILE A 200 -15.49 0.61 -5.79
C ILE A 200 -16.26 1.80 -6.33
N TRP A 201 -15.88 2.25 -7.52
CA TRP A 201 -16.64 3.29 -8.21
C TRP A 201 -17.94 2.72 -8.76
N PRO A 202 -19.07 3.43 -8.66
CA PRO A 202 -20.36 2.96 -9.18
C PRO A 202 -20.33 2.61 -10.67
N TYR A 203 -19.64 3.39 -11.52
CA TYR A 203 -19.50 3.05 -12.94
C TYR A 203 -18.84 1.67 -13.18
N LYS A 204 -17.88 1.27 -12.33
CA LYS A 204 -17.26 -0.06 -12.42
C LYS A 204 -18.21 -1.19 -12.02
N LEU A 205 -19.12 -0.93 -11.08
CA LEU A 205 -20.18 -1.88 -10.74
C LEU A 205 -21.12 -2.07 -11.93
N LYS A 206 -21.51 -0.97 -12.61
CA LYS A 206 -22.32 -1.05 -13.82
C LYS A 206 -21.63 -1.85 -14.93
N GLU A 207 -20.38 -1.53 -15.25
CA GLU A 207 -19.57 -2.26 -16.24
C GLU A 207 -19.55 -3.76 -15.93
N PHE A 208 -19.31 -4.13 -14.66
CA PHE A 208 -19.36 -5.52 -14.21
C PHE A 208 -20.73 -6.17 -14.43
N ILE A 209 -21.83 -5.50 -14.08
CA ILE A 209 -23.18 -6.04 -14.28
C ILE A 209 -23.45 -6.30 -15.76
N GLU A 210 -23.13 -5.32 -16.62
CA GLU A 210 -23.35 -5.40 -18.06
C GLU A 210 -22.50 -6.52 -18.70
N GLU A 211 -21.24 -6.68 -18.29
CA GLU A 211 -20.36 -7.76 -18.74
C GLU A 211 -20.89 -9.15 -18.36
N GLU A 212 -21.34 -9.33 -17.12
CA GLU A 212 -21.87 -10.60 -16.65
C GLU A 212 -23.18 -10.95 -17.36
N GLN A 213 -24.11 -10.00 -17.46
CA GLN A 213 -25.39 -10.19 -18.13
C GLN A 213 -25.22 -10.46 -19.63
N SER A 214 -24.34 -9.71 -20.31
CA SER A 214 -24.04 -9.91 -21.74
C SER A 214 -23.42 -11.28 -22.02
N ALA A 215 -22.73 -11.85 -21.04
CA ALA A 215 -22.18 -13.20 -21.12
C ALA A 215 -23.14 -14.29 -20.61
N GLY A 216 -24.41 -13.96 -20.32
CA GLY A 216 -25.41 -14.90 -19.84
C GLY A 216 -25.19 -15.41 -18.41
N ARG A 217 -24.33 -14.74 -17.63
CA ARG A 217 -24.04 -15.08 -16.24
C ARG A 217 -24.97 -14.31 -15.30
N ALA A 218 -25.36 -14.96 -14.20
CA ALA A 218 -26.18 -14.34 -13.17
C ALA A 218 -25.35 -13.40 -12.30
N VAL A 219 -25.88 -12.21 -12.05
CA VAL A 219 -25.32 -11.25 -11.08
C VAL A 219 -26.06 -11.38 -9.76
N ALA A 220 -25.34 -11.33 -8.65
CA ALA A 220 -25.95 -11.37 -7.32
C ALA A 220 -26.99 -10.24 -7.13
N PRO A 221 -28.22 -10.53 -6.65
CA PRO A 221 -29.28 -9.53 -6.50
C PRO A 221 -28.89 -8.31 -5.67
N GLN A 222 -28.03 -8.48 -4.66
CA GLN A 222 -27.54 -7.37 -3.85
C GLN A 222 -26.74 -6.33 -4.65
N ILE A 223 -26.00 -6.73 -5.68
CA ILE A 223 -25.22 -5.82 -6.54
C ILE A 223 -26.15 -5.07 -7.50
N VAL A 224 -27.14 -5.78 -8.06
CA VAL A 224 -28.17 -5.15 -8.91
C VAL A 224 -29.00 -4.14 -8.11
N ASN A 225 -29.44 -4.53 -6.91
CA ASN A 225 -30.21 -3.65 -6.02
C ASN A 225 -29.40 -2.45 -5.53
N LEU A 226 -28.08 -2.60 -5.34
CA LEU A 226 -27.19 -1.49 -5.02
C LEU A 226 -27.18 -0.46 -6.15
N MET A 227 -27.05 -0.90 -7.40
CA MET A 227 -27.06 -0.01 -8.58
C MET A 227 -28.41 0.66 -8.86
N GLN A 228 -29.51 0.20 -8.26
CA GLN A 228 -30.78 0.94 -8.29
C GLN A 228 -30.80 2.16 -7.35
N ARG A 229 -29.82 2.26 -6.44
CA ARG A 229 -29.76 3.27 -5.37
C ARG A 229 -28.60 4.23 -5.50
N VAL A 230 -27.66 3.97 -6.41
CA VAL A 230 -26.49 4.81 -6.68
C VAL A 230 -26.42 5.14 -8.16
N ARG A 231 -25.95 6.34 -8.48
CA ARG A 231 -25.68 6.78 -9.85
C ARG A 231 -24.24 6.46 -10.22
N GLU A 232 -23.97 6.32 -11.52
CA GLU A 232 -22.64 5.97 -12.04
C GLU A 232 -21.55 6.98 -11.68
N ASP A 233 -21.93 8.24 -11.56
CA ASP A 233 -21.09 9.39 -11.23
C ASP A 233 -21.05 9.72 -9.72
N ASP A 234 -21.73 8.93 -8.88
CA ASP A 234 -21.65 9.10 -7.43
C ASP A 234 -20.25 8.73 -6.89
N ASN A 235 -19.98 9.18 -5.67
CA ASN A 235 -18.75 8.85 -4.94
C ASN A 235 -18.57 7.33 -4.78
N PRO A 236 -17.32 6.84 -4.58
CA PRO A 236 -17.06 5.42 -4.39
C PRO A 236 -17.88 4.79 -3.27
N VAL A 237 -18.43 3.60 -3.52
CA VAL A 237 -19.09 2.77 -2.52
C VAL A 237 -18.02 2.12 -1.65
N LEU A 238 -18.17 2.24 -0.33
CA LEU A 238 -17.33 1.56 0.64
C LEU A 238 -17.75 0.10 0.78
N ILE A 239 -16.79 -0.81 0.61
CA ILE A 239 -16.95 -2.25 0.85
C ILE A 239 -16.25 -2.58 2.16
N ILE A 240 -17.00 -3.20 3.08
CA ILE A 240 -16.50 -3.72 4.36
C ILE A 240 -16.68 -5.24 4.33
N ALA A 241 -15.57 -5.96 4.17
CA ALA A 241 -15.56 -7.41 4.19
C ALA A 241 -15.08 -7.92 5.56
N HIS A 242 -15.75 -8.93 6.08
CA HIS A 242 -15.39 -9.56 7.35
C HIS A 242 -14.60 -10.84 7.07
N LEU A 243 -13.50 -11.03 7.80
CA LEU A 243 -12.78 -12.30 7.76
C LEU A 243 -13.66 -13.39 8.38
N LYS A 244 -13.73 -14.56 7.73
CA LYS A 244 -14.39 -15.73 8.31
C LYS A 244 -13.65 -16.14 9.58
N LYS A 245 -14.41 -16.50 10.62
CA LYS A 245 -13.87 -16.95 11.91
C LYS A 245 -13.37 -18.39 11.83
#